data_AF-A0A8F4NWA4-F1
#
_entry.id   AF-A0A8F4NWA4-F1
#
_cell.length_a   1.000
_cell.length_b   1.000
_cell.length_c   1.000
_cell.angle_alpha   90.00
_cell.angle_beta   90.00
_cell.angle_gamma   90.00
#
_symmetry.space_group_name_H-M   'P 1'
#
loop_
_entity.id
_entity.type
_entity.pdbx_description
1 polymer ?
#
loop_
_entity_poly.entity_id
_entity_poly.type
_entity_poly.pdbx_seq_one_letter_code
_entity_poly.pdbx_strand_id
1 'polypeptide(L)'
;MKILKPIIFTAHSELKKAIPSIKKSHLYEAFAAFCGFKSYAAFQVASEYRVENLEIANRQCFERLQVLDFDAGVSLQVCQQIQQAWEQFNIISLDDVYAFYSEASFEKALGETRMLSVLTSFIDANDSEAILVGLVVAATLLAEYEDNPDNRSGEFWYNKILAGHSLNVIQSDVAEQYQQIVPYRELLTLVLKKFENSNDAVLPIPSSLKPIYDQFGDGHSHCWSGYFYDDPYVVIEAIGYALHCHDEDEPVISINFYLDWLKAEMIVAPSREGLIEIIEAPINETEKWFWYYVGLQHDIDVTKDCYRAINADTGEDYDDYGPVVAVGDDGVALPIISDDLKLKLKTVAQKLIS
;
A
#
# COMPACT_ATOMS: atom_id res chain seq x y z
N MET A 1 11.68 -14.00 -0.01
CA MET A 1 11.68 -15.47 0.25
C MET A 1 12.21 -15.72 1.66
N LYS A 2 11.32 -15.91 2.66
CA LYS A 2 11.73 -16.13 4.05
C LYS A 2 12.57 -17.39 4.16
N ILE A 3 13.79 -17.25 4.69
CA ILE A 3 14.76 -18.34 4.65
C ILE A 3 14.54 -19.21 5.88
N LEU A 4 13.84 -20.33 5.72
CA LEU A 4 13.67 -21.35 6.77
C LEU A 4 15.01 -21.90 7.29
N LYS A 5 16.05 -21.92 6.42
CA LYS A 5 17.36 -22.52 6.73
C LYS A 5 18.04 -21.90 7.97
N PRO A 6 18.22 -20.57 8.09
CA PRO A 6 18.69 -19.92 9.32
C PRO A 6 17.88 -20.29 10.57
N ILE A 7 16.56 -20.29 10.48
CA ILE A 7 15.68 -20.56 11.63
C ILE A 7 15.90 -21.99 12.13
N ILE A 8 15.88 -22.97 11.23
CA ILE A 8 16.15 -24.38 11.56
C ILE A 8 17.59 -24.57 12.04
N PHE A 9 18.55 -23.80 11.52
CA PHE A 9 19.93 -23.84 11.99
C PHE A 9 20.04 -23.40 13.46
N THR A 10 19.34 -22.33 13.84
CA THR A 10 19.30 -21.84 15.22
C THR A 10 18.64 -22.86 16.13
N ALA A 11 17.44 -23.34 15.80
CA ALA A 11 16.73 -24.36 16.57
C ALA A 11 17.56 -25.65 16.73
N HIS A 12 18.28 -26.07 15.68
CA HIS A 12 19.20 -27.21 15.76
C HIS A 12 20.33 -26.99 16.75
N SER A 13 20.93 -25.80 16.73
CA SER A 13 22.07 -25.46 17.59
C SER A 13 21.69 -25.44 19.07
N GLU A 14 20.45 -25.05 19.39
CA GLU A 14 19.90 -25.09 20.75
C GLU A 14 19.59 -26.52 21.19
N LEU A 15 18.83 -27.25 20.39
CA LEU A 15 18.40 -28.62 20.70
C LEU A 15 19.58 -29.59 20.80
N LYS A 16 20.62 -29.43 19.98
CA LYS A 16 21.77 -30.34 19.95
C LYS A 16 22.54 -30.39 21.28
N LYS A 17 22.45 -29.34 22.11
CA LYS A 17 23.06 -29.32 23.45
C LYS A 17 22.38 -30.32 24.40
N ALA A 18 21.06 -30.48 24.28
CA ALA A 18 20.26 -31.39 25.10
C ALA A 18 20.06 -32.76 24.45
N ILE A 19 20.00 -32.81 23.12
CA ILE A 19 19.69 -34.02 22.33
C ILE A 19 20.78 -34.21 21.27
N PRO A 20 21.91 -34.85 21.59
CA PRO A 20 23.04 -34.97 20.67
C PRO A 20 22.74 -35.74 19.37
N SER A 21 21.74 -36.63 19.39
CA SER A 21 21.31 -37.45 18.26
C SER A 21 20.48 -36.69 17.22
N ILE A 22 19.98 -35.49 17.54
CA ILE A 22 19.09 -34.75 16.63
C ILE A 22 19.84 -34.21 15.41
N LYS A 23 19.29 -34.45 14.23
CA LYS A 23 19.81 -33.98 12.94
C LYS A 23 18.91 -32.87 12.41
N LYS A 24 19.48 -31.96 11.61
CA LYS A 24 18.71 -30.91 10.92
C LYS A 24 17.60 -31.48 10.06
N SER A 25 17.82 -32.63 9.42
CA SER A 25 16.80 -33.32 8.61
C SER A 25 15.55 -33.68 9.43
N HIS A 26 15.70 -34.04 10.71
CA HIS A 26 14.56 -34.32 11.57
C HIS A 26 13.76 -33.06 11.87
N LEU A 27 14.45 -31.92 12.06
CA LEU A 27 13.78 -30.63 12.29
C LEU A 27 13.04 -30.14 11.04
N TYR A 28 13.60 -30.34 9.85
CA TYR A 28 12.89 -30.04 8.61
C TYR A 28 11.63 -30.89 8.43
N GLU A 29 11.69 -32.20 8.73
CA GLU A 29 10.52 -33.08 8.70
C GLU A 29 9.49 -32.71 9.76
N ALA A 30 9.93 -32.39 10.98
CA ALA A 30 9.06 -31.95 12.07
C ALA A 30 8.38 -30.62 11.74
N PHE A 31 9.12 -29.64 11.18
CA PHE A 31 8.57 -28.37 10.72
C PHE A 31 7.56 -28.55 9.59
N ALA A 32 7.87 -29.41 8.60
CA ALA A 32 6.94 -29.72 7.53
C ALA A 32 5.65 -30.36 8.05
N ALA A 33 5.76 -31.31 8.98
CA ALA A 33 4.61 -31.94 9.63
C ALA A 33 3.81 -30.94 10.48
N PHE A 34 4.47 -30.03 11.20
CA PHE A 34 3.83 -28.94 11.93
C PHE A 34 2.99 -28.05 11.01
N CYS A 35 3.47 -27.83 9.78
CA CYS A 35 2.74 -27.09 8.74
C CYS A 35 1.70 -27.95 7.98
N GLY A 36 1.40 -29.17 8.42
CA GLY A 36 0.42 -30.07 7.78
C GLY A 36 0.94 -30.86 6.57
N PHE A 37 2.22 -30.78 6.23
CA PHE A 37 2.78 -31.49 5.08
C PHE A 37 3.27 -32.89 5.45
N LYS A 38 3.14 -33.83 4.49
CA LYS A 38 3.57 -35.23 4.67
C LYS A 38 5.09 -35.43 4.64
N SER A 39 5.85 -34.47 4.12
CA SER A 39 7.32 -34.52 4.07
C SER A 39 7.89 -33.13 3.85
N TYR A 40 9.18 -32.95 4.15
CA TYR A 40 9.87 -31.70 3.87
C TYR A 40 9.97 -31.41 2.36
N ALA A 41 10.06 -32.44 1.51
CA ALA A 41 10.05 -32.26 0.06
C ALA A 41 8.71 -31.65 -0.43
N ALA A 42 7.58 -32.08 0.14
CA ALA A 42 6.27 -31.51 -0.18
C ALA A 42 6.15 -30.05 0.32
N PHE A 43 6.72 -29.75 1.49
CA PHE A 43 6.79 -28.39 2.01
C PHE A 43 7.62 -27.47 1.10
N GLN A 44 8.76 -27.93 0.58
CA GLN A 44 9.66 -27.09 -0.25
C GLN A 44 9.05 -26.60 -1.56
N VAL A 45 8.07 -27.32 -2.10
CA VAL A 45 7.39 -26.97 -3.35
C VAL A 45 6.07 -26.22 -3.11
N ALA A 46 5.68 -26.03 -1.84
CA ALA A 46 4.46 -25.31 -1.50
C ALA A 46 4.67 -23.81 -1.63
N SER A 47 3.67 -23.13 -2.20
CA SER A 47 3.60 -21.66 -2.31
C SER A 47 2.98 -21.01 -1.08
N GLU A 48 2.20 -21.76 -0.30
CA GLU A 48 1.46 -21.26 0.86
C GLU A 48 1.67 -22.13 2.09
N TYR A 49 1.77 -21.49 3.25
CA TYR A 49 1.98 -22.13 4.54
C TYR A 49 0.97 -21.57 5.53
N ARG A 50 0.05 -22.41 6.03
CA ARG A 50 -0.94 -22.01 7.03
C ARG A 50 -0.98 -23.02 8.17
N VAL A 51 -0.87 -22.50 9.39
CA VAL A 51 -1.13 -23.21 10.63
C VAL A 51 -2.28 -22.50 11.32
N GLU A 52 -3.49 -23.04 11.14
CA GLU A 52 -4.72 -22.45 11.72
C GLU A 52 -4.93 -22.85 13.18
N ASN A 53 -4.45 -24.04 13.56
CA ASN A 53 -4.62 -24.60 14.89
C ASN A 53 -3.29 -25.14 15.42
N LEU A 54 -2.73 -24.45 16.42
CA LEU A 54 -1.46 -24.82 17.05
C LEU A 54 -1.51 -26.20 17.74
N GLU A 55 -2.66 -26.63 18.25
CA GLU A 55 -2.80 -27.94 18.89
C GLU A 55 -2.70 -29.06 17.86
N ILE A 56 -3.38 -28.91 16.72
CA ILE A 56 -3.29 -29.86 15.60
C ILE A 56 -1.87 -29.88 15.02
N ALA A 57 -1.27 -28.71 14.80
CA ALA A 57 0.10 -28.60 14.30
C ALA A 57 1.13 -29.24 15.23
N ASN A 58 1.04 -28.98 16.54
CA ASN A 58 1.90 -29.63 17.53
C ASN A 58 1.70 -31.14 17.56
N ARG A 59 0.46 -31.62 17.44
CA ARG A 59 0.18 -33.06 17.36
C ARG A 59 0.81 -33.70 16.13
N GLN A 60 0.67 -33.09 14.95
CA GLN A 60 1.27 -33.59 13.71
C GLN A 60 2.80 -33.62 13.78
N CYS A 61 3.41 -32.58 14.35
CA CYS A 61 4.84 -32.51 14.63
C CYS A 61 5.27 -33.65 15.58
N PHE A 62 4.51 -33.88 16.66
CA PHE A 62 4.80 -34.92 17.64
C PHE A 62 4.70 -36.32 17.04
N GLU A 63 3.63 -36.62 16.30
CA GLU A 63 3.45 -37.90 15.61
C GLU A 63 4.59 -38.16 14.60
N ARG A 64 5.06 -37.11 13.89
CA ARG A 64 6.21 -37.22 12.99
C ARG A 64 7.50 -37.59 13.73
N LEU A 65 7.74 -37.00 14.91
CA LEU A 65 8.93 -37.29 15.70
C LEU A 65 8.91 -38.70 16.28
N GLN A 66 7.73 -39.21 16.66
CA GLN A 66 7.58 -40.60 17.08
C GLN A 66 7.87 -41.60 15.94
N VAL A 67 7.44 -41.29 14.71
CA VAL A 67 7.78 -42.10 13.52
C VAL A 67 9.29 -42.10 13.22
N LEU A 68 10.02 -41.08 13.70
CA LEU A 68 11.48 -40.98 13.63
C LEU A 68 12.19 -41.60 14.85
N ASP A 69 11.49 -42.42 15.63
CA ASP A 69 11.98 -43.14 16.82
C ASP A 69 12.45 -42.24 17.98
N PHE A 70 11.95 -41.01 18.08
CA PHE A 70 12.16 -40.17 19.27
C PHE A 70 11.19 -40.52 20.39
N ASP A 71 11.67 -40.52 21.63
CA ASP A 71 10.81 -40.71 22.80
C ASP A 71 9.90 -39.50 23.02
N ALA A 72 8.87 -39.68 23.86
CA ALA A 72 7.86 -38.65 24.10
C ALA A 72 8.43 -37.36 24.73
N GLY A 73 9.43 -37.46 25.61
CA GLY A 73 10.02 -36.30 26.27
C GLY A 73 10.83 -35.45 25.29
N VAL A 74 11.66 -36.11 24.47
CA VAL A 74 12.41 -35.44 23.40
C VAL A 74 11.47 -34.88 22.34
N SER A 75 10.44 -35.64 21.94
CA SER A 75 9.47 -35.19 20.95
C SER A 75 8.75 -33.91 21.40
N LEU A 76 8.37 -33.82 22.68
CA LEU A 76 7.74 -32.61 23.23
C LEU A 76 8.68 -31.40 23.18
N GLN A 77 9.96 -31.57 23.56
CA GLN A 77 10.96 -30.50 23.51
C GLN A 77 11.19 -30.00 22.09
N VAL A 78 11.24 -30.91 21.12
CA VAL A 78 11.39 -30.55 19.71
C VAL A 78 10.14 -29.84 19.20
N CYS A 79 8.92 -30.28 19.55
CA CYS A 79 7.69 -29.59 19.18
C CYS A 79 7.66 -28.14 19.67
N GLN A 80 8.06 -27.89 20.92
CA GLN A 80 8.15 -26.54 21.48
C GLN A 80 9.12 -25.65 20.67
N GLN A 81 10.26 -26.20 20.29
CA GLN A 81 11.26 -25.50 19.47
C GLN A 81 10.80 -25.28 18.03
N ILE A 82 10.07 -26.23 17.44
CA ILE A 82 9.45 -26.08 16.12
C ILE A 82 8.36 -25.01 16.15
N GLN A 83 7.56 -24.93 17.21
CA GLN A 83 6.58 -23.86 17.36
C GLN A 83 7.25 -22.48 17.42
N GLN A 84 8.33 -22.32 18.20
CA GLN A 84 9.09 -21.06 18.23
C GLN A 84 9.71 -20.73 16.87
N ALA A 85 10.25 -21.73 16.17
CA ALA A 85 10.74 -21.57 14.80
C ALA A 85 9.62 -21.17 13.83
N TRP A 86 8.42 -21.72 14.00
CA TRP A 86 7.25 -21.35 13.21
C TRP A 86 6.86 -19.90 13.49
N GLU A 87 6.78 -19.47 14.75
CA GLU A 87 6.47 -18.09 15.12
C GLU A 87 7.44 -17.12 14.42
N GLN A 88 8.74 -17.41 14.38
CA GLN A 88 9.74 -16.62 13.65
C GLN A 88 9.57 -16.68 12.12
N PHE A 89 9.27 -17.85 11.58
CA PHE A 89 9.06 -18.04 10.14
C PHE A 89 7.77 -17.37 9.64
N ASN A 90 6.77 -17.28 10.52
CA ASN A 90 5.43 -16.83 10.24
C ASN A 90 5.22 -15.33 10.46
N ILE A 91 6.24 -14.60 10.94
CA ILE A 91 6.23 -13.12 11.02
C ILE A 91 6.02 -12.58 9.61
N ILE A 92 4.93 -11.86 9.39
CA ILE A 92 4.67 -11.11 8.15
C ILE A 92 5.23 -9.71 8.35
N SER A 93 6.11 -9.28 7.44
CA SER A 93 6.62 -7.91 7.40
C SER A 93 5.68 -7.00 6.62
N LEU A 94 5.83 -5.68 6.77
CA LEU A 94 5.07 -4.73 5.95
C LEU A 94 5.39 -4.90 4.45
N ASP A 95 6.64 -5.22 4.09
CA ASP A 95 7.02 -5.54 2.70
C ASP A 95 6.20 -6.72 2.12
N ASP A 96 5.96 -7.76 2.93
CA ASP A 96 5.12 -8.90 2.51
C ASP A 96 3.66 -8.48 2.30
N VAL A 97 3.14 -7.58 3.14
CA VAL A 97 1.77 -7.03 3.02
C VAL A 97 1.66 -6.17 1.76
N TYR A 98 2.61 -5.25 1.57
CA TYR A 98 2.65 -4.37 0.40
C TYR A 98 2.75 -5.16 -0.90
N ALA A 99 3.68 -6.12 -0.98
CA ALA A 99 3.82 -6.97 -2.15
C ALA A 99 2.55 -7.79 -2.43
N PHE A 100 1.87 -8.28 -1.40
CA PHE A 100 0.61 -9.00 -1.57
C PHE A 100 -0.47 -8.10 -2.18
N TYR A 101 -0.74 -6.93 -1.60
CA TYR A 101 -1.83 -6.07 -2.07
C TYR A 101 -1.53 -5.37 -3.40
N SER A 102 -0.25 -5.15 -3.73
CA SER A 102 0.15 -4.58 -5.03
C SER A 102 -0.07 -5.55 -6.19
N GLU A 103 -0.12 -6.87 -5.93
CA GLU A 103 -0.22 -7.90 -6.97
C GLU A 103 -1.55 -8.69 -6.93
N ALA A 104 -2.33 -8.57 -5.86
CA ALA A 104 -3.57 -9.32 -5.70
C ALA A 104 -4.68 -8.80 -6.61
N SER A 105 -5.49 -9.70 -7.17
CA SER A 105 -6.79 -9.29 -7.72
C SER A 105 -7.72 -8.85 -6.60
N PHE A 106 -8.73 -8.06 -6.94
CA PHE A 106 -9.77 -7.61 -6.04
C PHE A 106 -10.37 -8.74 -5.18
N GLU A 107 -10.80 -9.85 -5.79
CA GLU A 107 -11.41 -10.96 -5.07
C GLU A 107 -10.42 -11.65 -4.13
N LYS A 108 -9.15 -11.74 -4.54
CA LYS A 108 -8.09 -12.33 -3.70
C LYS A 108 -7.78 -11.43 -2.51
N ALA A 109 -7.76 -10.11 -2.73
CA ALA A 109 -7.54 -9.13 -1.67
C ALA A 109 -8.66 -9.20 -0.65
N LEU A 110 -9.94 -9.14 -1.07
CA LEU A 110 -11.10 -9.19 -0.17
C LEU A 110 -11.17 -10.46 0.69
N GLY A 111 -10.69 -11.59 0.17
CA GLY A 111 -10.64 -12.85 0.91
C GLY A 111 -9.48 -12.96 1.92
N GLU A 112 -8.52 -12.04 1.91
CA GLU A 112 -7.28 -12.16 2.69
C GLU A 112 -7.36 -11.45 4.05
N THR A 113 -7.75 -12.22 5.06
CA THR A 113 -7.90 -11.72 6.44
C THR A 113 -6.59 -11.58 7.19
N ARG A 114 -5.56 -12.36 6.84
CA ARG A 114 -4.31 -12.40 7.60
C ARG A 114 -3.43 -11.21 7.28
N MET A 115 -3.27 -10.86 6.01
CA MET A 115 -2.50 -9.67 5.61
C MET A 115 -3.16 -8.41 6.14
N LEU A 116 -4.50 -8.34 6.06
CA LEU A 116 -5.27 -7.24 6.65
C LEU A 116 -5.02 -7.11 8.16
N SER A 117 -5.14 -8.20 8.91
CA SER A 117 -4.90 -8.18 10.36
C SER A 117 -3.48 -7.73 10.73
N VAL A 118 -2.47 -8.13 9.95
CA VAL A 118 -1.09 -7.69 10.15
C VAL A 118 -0.94 -6.20 9.85
N LEU A 119 -1.50 -5.72 8.74
CA LEU A 119 -1.51 -4.30 8.38
C LEU A 119 -2.15 -3.45 9.47
N THR A 120 -3.35 -3.83 9.94
CA THR A 120 -4.04 -3.18 11.05
C THR A 120 -3.17 -3.13 12.31
N SER A 121 -2.45 -4.22 12.63
CA SER A 121 -1.57 -4.25 13.81
C SER A 121 -0.39 -3.28 13.72
N PHE A 122 0.19 -3.08 12.52
CA PHE A 122 1.24 -2.08 12.31
C PHE A 122 0.68 -0.65 12.42
N ILE A 123 -0.52 -0.40 11.90
CA ILE A 123 -1.21 0.89 12.01
C ILE A 123 -1.56 1.20 13.48
N ASP A 124 -2.01 0.22 14.24
CA ASP A 124 -2.26 0.35 15.69
C ASP A 124 -0.98 0.71 16.45
N ALA A 125 0.16 0.17 16.03
CA ALA A 125 1.48 0.51 16.54
C ALA A 125 2.01 1.89 16.09
N ASN A 126 1.23 2.65 15.32
CA ASN A 126 1.59 3.95 14.71
C ASN A 126 2.80 3.86 13.77
N ASP A 127 2.94 2.74 13.04
CA ASP A 127 3.91 2.65 11.95
C ASP A 127 3.46 3.56 10.78
N SER A 128 4.28 4.54 10.43
CA SER A 128 3.92 5.58 9.46
C SER A 128 3.84 5.05 8.03
N GLU A 129 4.68 4.08 7.67
CA GLU A 129 4.60 3.42 6.36
C GLU A 129 3.37 2.52 6.28
N ALA A 130 3.01 1.84 7.37
CA ALA A 130 1.80 1.04 7.42
C ALA A 130 0.53 1.90 7.32
N ILE A 131 0.52 3.12 7.85
CA ILE A 131 -0.58 4.09 7.68
C ILE A 131 -0.73 4.46 6.20
N LEU A 132 0.38 4.76 5.51
CA LEU A 132 0.36 5.04 4.06
C LEU A 132 -0.15 3.83 3.26
N VAL A 133 0.40 2.64 3.50
CA VAL A 133 -0.05 1.41 2.83
C VAL A 133 -1.51 1.12 3.14
N GLY A 134 -1.95 1.33 4.38
CA GLY A 134 -3.32 1.18 4.83
C GLY A 134 -4.29 2.11 4.11
N LEU A 135 -3.91 3.38 3.91
CA LEU A 135 -4.69 4.35 3.15
C LEU A 135 -4.94 3.85 1.72
N VAL A 136 -3.88 3.48 1.00
CA VAL A 136 -3.98 3.03 -0.39
C VAL A 136 -4.79 1.74 -0.49
N VAL A 137 -4.46 0.73 0.32
CA VAL A 137 -5.18 -0.56 0.30
C VAL A 137 -6.68 -0.37 0.56
N ALA A 138 -7.05 0.43 1.56
CA ALA A 138 -8.45 0.67 1.87
C ALA A 138 -9.16 1.45 0.75
N ALA A 139 -8.56 2.55 0.29
CA ALA A 139 -9.16 3.39 -0.74
C ALA A 139 -9.34 2.64 -2.07
N THR A 140 -8.31 1.92 -2.55
CA THR A 140 -8.38 1.18 -3.82
C THR A 140 -9.48 0.11 -3.78
N LEU A 141 -9.55 -0.69 -2.72
CA LEU A 141 -10.57 -1.75 -2.62
C LEU A 141 -11.98 -1.20 -2.45
N LEU A 142 -12.14 -0.08 -1.75
CA LEU A 142 -13.45 0.54 -1.60
C LEU A 142 -13.90 1.23 -2.88
N ALA A 143 -13.01 1.92 -3.59
CA ALA A 143 -13.29 2.52 -4.89
C ALA A 143 -13.69 1.45 -5.92
N GLU A 144 -12.93 0.35 -6.04
CA GLU A 144 -13.25 -0.74 -6.97
C GLU A 144 -14.58 -1.42 -6.63
N TYR A 145 -14.92 -1.54 -5.35
CA TYR A 145 -16.26 -1.99 -4.93
C TYR A 145 -17.36 -1.02 -5.37
N GLU A 146 -17.15 0.29 -5.24
CA GLU A 146 -18.16 1.32 -5.51
C GLU A 146 -18.37 1.58 -7.01
N ASP A 147 -17.37 1.31 -7.84
CA ASP A 147 -17.45 1.39 -9.31
C ASP A 147 -18.48 0.42 -9.91
N ASN A 148 -18.80 -0.66 -9.20
CA ASN A 148 -19.85 -1.58 -9.62
C ASN A 148 -21.25 -1.03 -9.23
N PRO A 149 -22.12 -0.66 -10.21
CA PRO A 149 -23.43 -0.09 -9.90
C PRO A 149 -24.36 -1.05 -9.15
N ASP A 150 -24.13 -2.37 -9.21
CA ASP A 150 -24.91 -3.37 -8.48
C ASP A 150 -24.69 -3.27 -6.96
N ASN A 151 -23.58 -2.67 -6.52
CA ASN A 151 -23.18 -2.56 -5.12
C ASN A 151 -23.81 -1.37 -4.37
N ARG A 152 -24.51 -0.47 -5.07
CA ARG A 152 -25.05 0.79 -4.52
C ARG A 152 -25.99 0.63 -3.33
N SER A 153 -26.61 -0.55 -3.16
CA SER A 153 -27.50 -0.86 -2.03
C SER A 153 -26.90 -1.85 -1.02
N GLY A 154 -25.60 -2.14 -1.12
CA GLY A 154 -24.88 -3.09 -0.28
C GLY A 154 -25.13 -2.88 1.22
N GLU A 155 -24.86 -1.67 1.71
CA GLU A 155 -25.01 -1.33 3.13
C GLU A 155 -26.45 -1.53 3.62
N PHE A 156 -27.42 -1.10 2.82
CA PHE A 156 -28.83 -1.22 3.15
C PHE A 156 -29.24 -2.69 3.32
N TRP A 157 -28.86 -3.56 2.39
CA TRP A 157 -29.21 -4.98 2.45
C TRP A 157 -28.44 -5.71 3.56
N TYR A 158 -27.17 -5.38 3.76
CA TYR A 158 -26.38 -5.91 4.87
C TYR A 158 -27.02 -5.59 6.23
N ASN A 159 -27.45 -4.34 6.44
CA ASN A 159 -28.15 -3.92 7.65
C ASN A 159 -29.51 -4.64 7.83
N LYS A 160 -30.20 -5.01 6.74
CA LYS A 160 -31.43 -5.84 6.80
C LYS A 160 -31.13 -7.26 7.27
N ILE A 161 -30.03 -7.88 6.82
CA ILE A 161 -29.59 -9.20 7.32
C ILE A 161 -29.30 -9.11 8.82
N LEU A 162 -28.52 -8.11 9.26
CA LEU A 162 -28.20 -7.93 10.68
C LEU A 162 -29.46 -7.72 11.54
N ALA A 163 -30.49 -7.07 10.99
CA ALA A 163 -31.79 -6.90 11.62
C ALA A 163 -32.70 -8.14 11.55
N GLY A 164 -32.21 -9.29 11.08
CA GLY A 164 -32.94 -10.56 11.03
C GLY A 164 -34.00 -10.66 9.93
N HIS A 165 -33.94 -9.82 8.89
CA HIS A 165 -34.88 -9.90 7.77
C HIS A 165 -34.46 -10.99 6.79
N SER A 166 -35.44 -11.68 6.21
CA SER A 166 -35.21 -12.59 5.07
C SER A 166 -35.05 -11.78 3.80
N LEU A 167 -33.98 -12.05 3.06
CA LEU A 167 -33.68 -11.46 1.77
C LEU A 167 -33.92 -12.48 0.64
N ASN A 168 -34.19 -11.99 -0.56
CA ASN A 168 -34.15 -12.82 -1.76
C ASN A 168 -32.70 -13.04 -2.23
N VAL A 169 -32.49 -13.91 -3.21
CA VAL A 169 -31.14 -14.27 -3.71
C VAL A 169 -30.31 -13.04 -4.09
N ILE A 170 -30.86 -12.14 -4.90
CA ILE A 170 -30.13 -10.94 -5.37
C ILE A 170 -29.77 -10.02 -4.21
N GLN A 171 -30.70 -9.82 -3.28
CA GLN A 171 -30.47 -8.99 -2.08
C GLN A 171 -29.42 -9.60 -1.14
N SER A 172 -29.42 -10.93 -1.01
CA SER A 172 -28.41 -11.68 -0.27
C SER A 172 -27.04 -11.54 -0.92
N ASP A 173 -26.93 -11.72 -2.24
CA ASP A 173 -25.65 -11.62 -2.97
C ASP A 173 -25.02 -10.23 -2.78
N VAL A 174 -25.82 -9.16 -2.91
CA VAL A 174 -25.37 -7.77 -2.71
C VAL A 174 -24.97 -7.49 -1.25
N ALA A 175 -25.68 -8.06 -0.28
CA ALA A 175 -25.32 -7.95 1.13
C ALA A 175 -24.04 -8.72 1.48
N GLU A 176 -23.82 -9.89 0.89
CA GLU A 176 -22.60 -10.69 1.04
C GLU A 176 -21.39 -10.00 0.44
N GLN A 177 -21.54 -9.32 -0.71
CA GLN A 177 -20.50 -8.48 -1.29
C GLN A 177 -20.14 -7.31 -0.38
N TYR A 178 -21.15 -6.61 0.16
CA TYR A 178 -20.90 -5.53 1.13
C TYR A 178 -20.18 -6.03 2.39
N GLN A 179 -20.54 -7.21 2.90
CA GLN A 179 -19.90 -7.81 4.06
C GLN A 179 -18.38 -7.99 3.86
N GLN A 180 -17.92 -8.28 2.64
CA GLN A 180 -16.49 -8.46 2.34
C GLN A 180 -15.71 -7.15 2.42
N ILE A 181 -16.34 -5.99 2.17
CA ILE A 181 -15.67 -4.68 2.24
C ILE A 181 -15.76 -4.01 3.62
N VAL A 182 -16.58 -4.53 4.54
CA VAL A 182 -16.69 -4.00 5.91
C VAL A 182 -15.33 -3.86 6.61
N PRO A 183 -14.43 -4.87 6.59
CA PRO A 183 -13.10 -4.74 7.22
C PRO A 183 -12.24 -3.62 6.62
N TYR A 184 -12.42 -3.29 5.34
CA TYR A 184 -11.69 -2.21 4.66
C TYR A 184 -12.29 -0.84 4.95
N ARG A 185 -13.61 -0.73 5.16
CA ARG A 185 -14.23 0.49 5.72
C ARG A 185 -13.74 0.76 7.14
N GLU A 186 -13.62 -0.28 7.95
CA GLU A 186 -13.03 -0.19 9.31
C GLU A 186 -11.57 0.22 9.25
N LEU A 187 -10.79 -0.33 8.31
CA LEU A 187 -9.39 0.06 8.06
C LEU A 187 -9.28 1.54 7.66
N LEU A 188 -10.08 2.01 6.69
CA LEU A 188 -10.09 3.41 6.28
C LEU A 188 -10.42 4.32 7.48
N THR A 189 -11.45 3.98 8.24
CA THR A 189 -11.83 4.72 9.44
C THR A 189 -10.69 4.77 10.46
N LEU A 190 -9.97 3.66 10.65
CA LEU A 190 -8.81 3.60 11.54
C LEU A 190 -7.70 4.53 11.05
N VAL A 191 -7.39 4.49 9.74
CA VAL A 191 -6.37 5.34 9.10
C VAL A 191 -6.76 6.82 9.21
N LEU A 192 -7.99 7.19 8.91
CA LEU A 192 -8.48 8.57 8.99
C LEU A 192 -8.36 9.13 10.42
N LYS A 193 -8.72 8.32 11.42
CA LYS A 193 -8.52 8.67 12.84
C LYS A 193 -7.06 8.92 13.19
N LYS A 194 -6.10 8.27 12.51
CA LYS A 194 -4.67 8.55 12.74
C LYS A 194 -4.33 9.96 12.27
N PHE A 195 -4.90 10.44 11.16
CA PHE A 195 -4.70 11.80 10.69
C PHE A 195 -5.36 12.83 11.63
N GLU A 196 -6.63 12.66 12.00
CA GLU A 196 -7.39 13.58 12.86
C GLU A 196 -6.74 13.80 14.24
N ASN A 197 -6.22 12.72 14.84
CA ASN A 197 -5.63 12.77 16.17
C ASN A 197 -4.14 13.14 16.15
N SER A 198 -3.56 13.29 14.97
CA SER A 198 -2.15 13.60 14.81
C SER A 198 -1.94 15.09 14.65
N ASN A 199 -1.74 15.78 15.78
CA ASN A 199 -1.18 17.13 15.73
C ASN A 199 0.27 17.13 15.17
N ASP A 200 0.93 15.95 15.02
CA ASP A 200 2.34 15.79 14.66
C ASP A 200 2.70 14.48 13.88
N ALA A 201 1.75 13.74 13.26
CA ALA A 201 2.15 12.53 12.53
C ALA A 201 2.91 12.92 11.26
N VAL A 202 4.21 12.64 11.25
CA VAL A 202 5.05 12.79 10.07
C VAL A 202 4.75 11.61 9.16
N LEU A 203 3.81 11.80 8.24
CA LEU A 203 3.56 10.84 7.20
C LEU A 203 4.79 10.71 6.30
N PRO A 204 5.06 9.50 5.80
CA PRO A 204 6.22 9.31 4.98
C PRO A 204 5.93 9.88 3.59
N ILE A 205 6.77 10.81 3.16
CA ILE A 205 6.72 11.39 1.81
C ILE A 205 7.61 10.58 0.85
N PRO A 206 7.44 10.72 -0.46
CA PRO A 206 8.17 9.91 -1.44
C PRO A 206 9.69 10.12 -1.34
N SER A 207 10.44 9.03 -1.21
CA SER A 207 11.91 9.10 -1.13
C SER A 207 12.57 9.63 -2.41
N SER A 208 11.85 9.64 -3.54
CA SER A 208 12.25 10.29 -4.79
C SER A 208 12.48 11.80 -4.64
N LEU A 209 11.83 12.44 -3.66
CA LEU A 209 11.94 13.89 -3.45
C LEU A 209 13.15 14.30 -2.60
N LYS A 210 13.89 13.35 -1.99
CA LYS A 210 15.09 13.66 -1.19
C LYS A 210 16.03 14.65 -1.86
N PRO A 211 16.44 14.48 -3.14
CA PRO A 211 17.37 15.40 -3.77
C PRO A 211 16.78 16.81 -4.00
N ILE A 212 15.46 16.91 -4.13
CA ILE A 212 14.73 18.18 -4.28
C ILE A 212 14.71 18.90 -2.93
N TYR A 213 14.33 18.22 -1.86
CA TYR A 213 14.34 18.79 -0.51
C TYR A 213 15.74 19.18 -0.03
N ASP A 214 16.77 18.39 -0.36
CA ASP A 214 18.17 18.74 -0.08
C ASP A 214 18.61 20.02 -0.82
N GLN A 215 18.05 20.27 -2.01
CA GLN A 215 18.40 21.39 -2.88
C GLN A 215 17.65 22.68 -2.50
N PHE A 216 16.37 22.58 -2.16
CA PHE A 216 15.50 23.74 -1.94
C PHE A 216 15.29 24.05 -0.47
N GLY A 217 15.44 23.07 0.41
CA GLY A 217 15.39 23.21 1.86
C GLY A 217 14.04 23.71 2.37
N ASP A 218 13.36 22.92 3.19
CA ASP A 218 12.22 23.41 3.98
C ASP A 218 12.54 23.50 5.48
N GLY A 219 13.72 23.03 5.89
CA GLY A 219 14.18 23.08 7.28
C GLY A 219 13.49 22.09 8.21
N HIS A 220 12.70 21.16 7.67
CA HIS A 220 11.94 20.18 8.42
C HIS A 220 12.55 18.78 8.30
N SER A 221 12.29 17.95 9.33
CA SER A 221 12.65 16.54 9.30
C SER A 221 11.54 15.75 8.64
N HIS A 222 11.88 15.03 7.58
CA HIS A 222 10.93 14.20 6.82
C HIS A 222 11.04 12.73 7.17
N CYS A 223 9.89 12.07 7.22
CA CYS A 223 9.81 10.62 7.11
C CYS A 223 9.75 10.28 5.62
N TRP A 224 10.47 9.26 5.16
CA TRP A 224 10.58 8.93 3.74
C TRP A 224 10.05 7.53 3.50
N SER A 225 9.24 7.33 2.46
CA SER A 225 8.84 5.99 2.01
C SER A 225 9.50 5.57 0.71
N GLY A 226 9.82 4.28 0.62
CA GLY A 226 10.14 3.60 -0.64
C GLY A 226 8.92 2.95 -1.31
N TYR A 227 7.77 2.86 -0.63
CA TYR A 227 6.55 2.32 -1.20
C TYR A 227 5.96 3.26 -2.25
N PHE A 228 5.30 2.68 -3.25
CA PHE A 228 4.65 3.43 -4.35
C PHE A 228 5.60 4.33 -5.14
N TYR A 229 6.91 4.05 -5.11
CA TYR A 229 7.92 4.83 -5.82
C TYR A 229 7.68 4.83 -7.34
N ASP A 230 7.31 3.68 -7.90
CA ASP A 230 7.10 3.50 -9.35
C ASP A 230 5.71 3.98 -9.82
N ASP A 231 4.77 4.15 -8.89
CA ASP A 231 3.39 4.56 -9.17
C ASP A 231 2.86 5.49 -8.07
N PRO A 232 3.34 6.74 -7.99
CA PRO A 232 2.89 7.70 -6.98
C PRO A 232 1.40 8.05 -7.14
N TYR A 233 0.86 7.97 -8.36
CA TYR A 233 -0.54 8.26 -8.68
C TYR A 233 -1.55 7.50 -7.84
N VAL A 234 -1.31 6.22 -7.49
CA VAL A 234 -2.25 5.46 -6.64
C VAL A 234 -2.40 6.06 -5.24
N VAL A 235 -1.38 6.76 -4.74
CA VAL A 235 -1.48 7.48 -3.46
C VAL A 235 -2.32 8.73 -3.62
N ILE A 236 -2.20 9.44 -4.74
CA ILE A 236 -3.01 10.63 -5.06
C ILE A 236 -4.49 10.25 -5.15
N GLU A 237 -4.82 9.18 -5.88
CA GLU A 237 -6.17 8.62 -5.97
C GLU A 237 -6.72 8.23 -4.58
N ALA A 238 -5.88 7.58 -3.75
CA ALA A 238 -6.28 7.19 -2.41
C ALA A 238 -6.58 8.39 -1.50
N ILE A 239 -5.80 9.47 -1.61
CA ILE A 239 -6.07 10.74 -0.92
C ILE A 239 -7.39 11.35 -1.41
N GLY A 240 -7.61 11.40 -2.73
CA GLY A 240 -8.85 11.91 -3.33
C GLY A 240 -10.08 11.15 -2.85
N TYR A 241 -10.01 9.82 -2.85
CA TYR A 241 -11.06 8.96 -2.32
C TYR A 241 -11.34 9.22 -0.83
N ALA A 242 -10.28 9.26 -0.02
CA ALA A 242 -10.40 9.51 1.42
C ALA A 242 -11.04 10.86 1.73
N LEU A 243 -10.65 11.92 1.01
CA LEU A 243 -11.25 13.25 1.14
C LEU A 243 -12.71 13.27 0.65
N HIS A 244 -13.06 12.51 -0.38
CA HIS A 244 -14.45 12.37 -0.83
C HIS A 244 -15.33 11.68 0.22
N CYS A 245 -14.80 10.69 0.94
CA CYS A 245 -15.52 9.99 2.01
C CYS A 245 -15.59 10.79 3.33
N HIS A 246 -14.66 11.71 3.57
CA HIS A 246 -14.61 12.53 4.78
C HIS A 246 -15.47 13.79 4.58
N ASP A 247 -16.75 13.69 4.94
CA ASP A 247 -17.75 14.76 4.86
C ASP A 247 -17.61 15.76 6.03
N GLU A 248 -16.42 16.34 6.20
CA GLU A 248 -16.17 17.40 7.19
C GLU A 248 -15.65 18.70 6.53
N ASP A 249 -15.84 19.83 7.22
CA ASP A 249 -15.46 21.17 6.73
C ASP A 249 -13.94 21.36 6.60
N GLU A 250 -13.13 20.59 7.35
CA GLU A 250 -11.66 20.63 7.29
C GLU A 250 -11.11 19.31 6.74
N PRO A 251 -10.18 19.35 5.76
CA PRO A 251 -9.64 18.15 5.16
C PRO A 251 -8.79 17.37 6.17
N VAL A 252 -9.17 16.12 6.42
CA VAL A 252 -8.44 15.18 7.29
C VAL A 252 -6.99 14.95 6.85
N ILE A 253 -6.71 15.02 5.55
CA ILE A 253 -5.37 14.88 4.99
C ILE A 253 -4.85 16.27 4.59
N SER A 254 -3.64 16.61 5.06
CA SER A 254 -3.00 17.90 4.74
C SER A 254 -2.71 18.04 3.25
N ILE A 255 -3.00 19.22 2.70
CA ILE A 255 -2.64 19.58 1.32
C ILE A 255 -1.14 19.42 1.03
N ASN A 256 -0.27 19.61 2.02
CA ASN A 256 1.18 19.45 1.82
C ASN A 256 1.54 18.00 1.53
N PHE A 257 0.89 17.05 2.20
CA PHE A 257 1.10 15.63 1.96
C PHE A 257 0.66 15.24 0.55
N TYR A 258 -0.50 15.73 0.11
CA TYR A 258 -0.95 15.59 -1.28
C TYR A 258 0.08 16.15 -2.27
N LEU A 259 0.56 17.38 -2.03
CA LEU A 259 1.52 18.04 -2.91
C LEU A 259 2.84 17.27 -3.02
N ASP A 260 3.30 16.61 -1.96
CA ASP A 260 4.50 15.77 -2.02
C ASP A 260 4.29 14.54 -2.92
N TRP A 261 3.15 13.86 -2.83
CA TRP A 261 2.86 12.76 -3.74
C TRP A 261 2.64 13.22 -5.18
N LEU A 262 2.02 14.39 -5.39
CA LEU A 262 1.89 15.02 -6.70
C LEU A 262 3.27 15.38 -7.31
N LYS A 263 4.20 15.91 -6.50
CA LYS A 263 5.58 16.16 -6.95
C LYS A 263 6.27 14.88 -7.40
N ALA A 264 6.10 13.78 -6.67
CA ALA A 264 6.66 12.50 -7.07
C ALA A 264 6.05 11.99 -8.38
N GLU A 265 4.74 12.14 -8.55
CA GLU A 265 4.05 11.82 -9.82
C GLU A 265 4.60 12.66 -10.98
N MET A 266 4.82 13.96 -10.77
CA MET A 266 5.40 14.84 -11.78
C MET A 266 6.88 14.57 -12.09
N ILE A 267 7.55 13.65 -11.37
CA ILE A 267 8.85 13.11 -11.76
C ILE A 267 8.66 11.87 -12.66
N VAL A 268 7.66 11.03 -12.37
CA VAL A 268 7.40 9.77 -13.09
C VAL A 268 6.64 10.01 -14.39
N ALA A 269 5.51 10.70 -14.34
CA ALA A 269 4.66 11.01 -15.48
C ALA A 269 4.20 12.49 -15.44
N PRO A 270 5.05 13.44 -15.87
CA PRO A 270 4.71 14.85 -15.87
C PRO A 270 3.46 15.15 -16.70
N SER A 271 2.52 15.89 -16.12
CA SER A 271 1.32 16.40 -16.77
C SER A 271 1.25 17.93 -16.64
N ARG A 272 0.57 18.58 -17.60
CA ARG A 272 0.40 20.05 -17.53
C ARG A 272 -0.34 20.46 -16.27
N GLU A 273 -1.44 19.80 -15.96
CA GLU A 273 -2.30 20.08 -14.80
C GLU A 273 -1.54 19.95 -13.48
N GLY A 274 -0.86 18.82 -13.26
CA GLY A 274 -0.10 18.60 -12.03
C GLY A 274 1.07 19.59 -11.87
N LEU A 275 1.75 19.94 -12.97
CA LEU A 275 2.80 20.96 -12.93
C LEU A 275 2.25 22.35 -12.60
N ILE A 276 1.10 22.73 -13.16
CA ILE A 276 0.42 23.99 -12.83
C ILE A 276 0.06 24.01 -11.35
N GLU A 277 -0.56 22.95 -10.85
CA GLU A 277 -0.97 22.85 -9.44
C GLU A 277 0.21 23.01 -8.48
N ILE A 278 1.34 22.33 -8.75
CA ILE A 278 2.57 22.51 -7.95
C ILE A 278 3.11 23.94 -8.04
N ILE A 279 3.14 24.55 -9.23
CA ILE A 279 3.70 25.89 -9.43
C ILE A 279 2.83 26.96 -8.75
N GLU A 280 1.51 26.78 -8.73
CA GLU A 280 0.58 27.71 -8.09
C GLU A 280 0.53 27.54 -6.57
N ALA A 281 0.88 26.36 -6.06
CA ALA A 281 1.00 26.10 -4.63
C ALA A 281 1.94 27.10 -3.91
N PRO A 282 1.78 27.28 -2.58
CA PRO A 282 2.58 28.21 -1.77
C PRO A 282 4.01 27.68 -1.48
N ILE A 283 4.70 27.19 -2.51
CA ILE A 283 6.11 26.78 -2.48
C ILE A 283 7.05 27.95 -2.79
N ASN A 284 8.34 27.77 -2.52
CA ASN A 284 9.33 28.83 -2.74
C ASN A 284 9.49 29.16 -4.24
N GLU A 285 9.82 30.41 -4.55
CA GLU A 285 9.92 30.91 -5.93
C GLU A 285 10.92 30.12 -6.79
N THR A 286 11.99 29.62 -6.20
CA THR A 286 13.03 28.86 -6.91
C THR A 286 12.57 27.47 -7.31
N GLU A 287 11.73 26.84 -6.48
CA GLU A 287 11.15 25.54 -6.73
C GLU A 287 10.08 25.63 -7.83
N LYS A 288 9.31 26.72 -7.90
CA LYS A 288 8.38 26.98 -9.03
C LYS A 288 9.11 26.94 -10.38
N TRP A 289 10.28 27.57 -10.46
CA TRP A 289 11.13 27.51 -11.66
C TRP A 289 11.71 26.13 -11.92
N PHE A 290 12.04 25.36 -10.88
CA PHE A 290 12.47 23.98 -11.03
C PHE A 290 11.39 23.13 -11.71
N TRP A 291 10.14 23.18 -11.21
CA TRP A 291 9.02 22.44 -11.81
C TRP A 291 8.68 22.89 -13.23
N TYR A 292 8.84 24.18 -13.54
CA TYR A 292 8.77 24.63 -14.93
C TYR A 292 9.81 23.93 -15.84
N TYR A 293 11.06 23.79 -15.37
CA TYR A 293 12.10 23.09 -16.14
C TYR A 293 11.93 21.57 -16.17
N VAL A 294 11.26 20.97 -15.18
CA VAL A 294 10.79 19.58 -15.23
C VAL A 294 9.84 19.43 -16.42
N GLY A 295 8.79 20.27 -16.51
CA GLY A 295 7.84 20.23 -17.62
C GLY A 295 8.47 20.42 -19.00
N LEU A 296 9.38 21.38 -19.15
CA LEU A 296 10.06 21.62 -20.42
C LEU A 296 10.90 20.43 -20.94
N GLN A 297 11.33 19.51 -20.07
CA GLN A 297 12.02 18.30 -20.51
C GLN A 297 11.09 17.30 -21.19
N HIS A 298 9.78 17.45 -20.99
CA HIS A 298 8.72 16.61 -21.55
C HIS A 298 7.86 17.37 -22.56
N ASP A 299 8.39 18.46 -23.13
CA ASP A 299 7.69 19.34 -24.08
C ASP A 299 6.41 20.01 -23.50
N ILE A 300 6.32 20.13 -22.17
CA ILE A 300 5.21 20.80 -21.48
C ILE A 300 5.62 22.21 -21.10
N ASP A 301 5.07 23.20 -21.80
CA ASP A 301 5.27 24.63 -21.50
C ASP A 301 4.04 25.21 -20.79
N VAL A 302 4.05 25.21 -19.46
CA VAL A 302 2.95 25.72 -18.62
C VAL A 302 2.78 27.24 -18.71
N THR A 303 3.73 27.98 -19.31
CA THR A 303 3.66 29.46 -19.39
C THR A 303 2.84 29.97 -20.56
N LYS A 304 2.42 29.08 -21.46
CA LYS A 304 1.58 29.40 -22.62
C LYS A 304 0.18 28.91 -22.41
N ASP A 305 -0.80 29.66 -22.90
CA ASP A 305 -2.19 29.22 -22.97
C ASP A 305 -2.31 27.96 -23.84
N CYS A 306 -3.23 27.06 -23.49
CA CYS A 306 -3.43 25.79 -24.20
C CYS A 306 -4.86 25.58 -24.73
N TYR A 307 -5.60 26.66 -24.98
CA TYR A 307 -6.99 26.58 -25.42
C TYR A 307 -7.17 25.81 -26.74
N ARG A 308 -8.13 24.89 -26.76
CA ARG A 308 -8.61 24.21 -27.98
C ARG A 308 -10.14 24.12 -27.97
N ALA A 309 -10.72 23.99 -29.16
CA ALA A 309 -12.15 23.78 -29.33
C ALA A 309 -12.46 22.28 -29.37
N ILE A 310 -13.46 21.85 -28.61
CA ILE A 310 -14.00 20.49 -28.65
C ILE A 310 -15.50 20.50 -28.97
N ASN A 311 -16.00 19.39 -29.47
CA ASN A 311 -17.42 19.13 -29.54
C ASN A 311 -17.96 18.90 -28.11
N ALA A 312 -18.95 19.67 -27.70
CA ALA A 312 -19.48 19.63 -26.33
C ALA A 312 -20.28 18.35 -26.02
N ASP A 313 -20.79 17.65 -27.03
CA ASP A 313 -21.54 16.40 -26.86
C ASP A 313 -20.62 15.18 -26.78
N THR A 314 -19.49 15.18 -27.51
CA THR A 314 -18.60 14.01 -27.62
C THR A 314 -17.27 14.15 -26.88
N GLY A 315 -16.83 15.39 -26.60
CA GLY A 315 -15.51 15.68 -26.03
C GLY A 315 -14.34 15.62 -27.02
N GLU A 316 -14.62 15.28 -28.29
CA GLU A 316 -13.61 15.16 -29.34
C GLU A 316 -13.17 16.54 -29.88
N ASP A 317 -12.01 16.60 -30.54
CA ASP A 317 -11.57 17.83 -31.22
C ASP A 317 -12.65 18.31 -32.20
N TYR A 318 -12.91 19.61 -32.19
CA TYR A 318 -13.97 20.20 -33.00
C TYR A 318 -13.67 20.06 -34.50
N ASP A 319 -14.55 19.38 -35.23
CA ASP A 319 -14.44 19.06 -36.65
C ASP A 319 -15.46 19.80 -37.54
N ASP A 320 -15.89 20.99 -37.10
CA ASP A 320 -16.95 21.82 -37.72
C ASP A 320 -18.37 21.22 -37.62
N TYR A 321 -18.59 20.25 -36.74
CA TYR A 321 -19.91 19.68 -36.46
C TYR A 321 -20.28 19.68 -34.96
N GLY A 322 -21.57 19.87 -34.68
CA GLY A 322 -22.11 19.85 -33.31
C GLY A 322 -21.87 21.14 -32.52
N PRO A 323 -22.30 21.18 -31.24
CA PRO A 323 -22.04 22.31 -30.35
C PRO A 323 -20.54 22.40 -30.02
N VAL A 324 -19.98 23.62 -30.07
CA VAL A 324 -18.56 23.87 -29.76
C VAL A 324 -18.40 24.43 -28.34
N VAL A 325 -17.38 23.95 -27.63
CA VAL A 325 -16.93 24.54 -26.36
C VAL A 325 -15.40 24.68 -26.37
N ALA A 326 -14.90 25.77 -25.80
CA ALA A 326 -13.46 25.96 -25.60
C ALA A 326 -13.05 25.31 -24.28
N VAL A 327 -11.97 24.53 -24.31
CA VAL A 327 -11.35 23.90 -23.14
C VAL A 327 -9.87 24.23 -23.10
N GLY A 328 -9.24 24.06 -21.94
CA GLY A 328 -7.84 24.39 -21.68
C GLY A 328 -7.72 25.52 -20.66
N ASP A 329 -6.47 25.90 -20.40
CA ASP A 329 -6.09 26.77 -19.30
C ASP A 329 -5.20 27.92 -19.78
N ASP A 330 -5.22 29.00 -19.01
CA ASP A 330 -4.27 30.10 -19.15
C ASP A 330 -2.83 29.64 -18.85
N GLY A 331 -1.86 30.35 -19.41
CA GLY A 331 -0.47 30.19 -19.02
C GLY A 331 -0.19 30.69 -17.60
N VAL A 332 0.63 29.95 -16.84
CA VAL A 332 1.04 30.33 -15.49
C VAL A 332 2.18 31.36 -15.53
N ALA A 333 2.06 32.40 -14.71
CA ALA A 333 3.12 33.39 -14.53
C ALA A 333 4.18 32.91 -13.53
N LEU A 334 5.45 32.91 -13.94
CA LEU A 334 6.58 32.57 -13.07
C LEU A 334 7.14 33.81 -12.35
N PRO A 335 7.64 33.65 -11.10
CA PRO A 335 8.23 34.74 -10.33
C PRO A 335 9.52 35.27 -10.99
N ILE A 336 9.86 36.52 -10.71
CA ILE A 336 11.06 37.15 -11.29
C ILE A 336 12.31 36.72 -10.50
N ILE A 337 13.16 35.92 -11.13
CA ILE A 337 14.48 35.53 -10.59
C ILE A 337 15.61 35.86 -11.57
N SER A 338 16.86 35.83 -11.10
CA SER A 338 18.03 36.12 -11.93
C SER A 338 18.29 35.03 -12.98
N ASP A 339 18.87 35.40 -14.13
CA ASP A 339 19.16 34.45 -15.20
C ASP A 339 20.24 33.41 -14.82
N ASP A 340 21.17 33.77 -13.93
CA ASP A 340 22.12 32.83 -13.35
C ASP A 340 21.41 31.74 -12.54
N LEU A 341 20.38 32.12 -11.78
CA LEU A 341 19.59 31.17 -11.00
C LEU A 341 18.73 30.29 -11.90
N LYS A 342 18.10 30.85 -12.94
CA LYS A 342 17.39 30.07 -13.98
C LYS A 342 18.28 29.01 -14.61
N LEU A 343 19.51 29.37 -14.99
CA LEU A 343 20.46 28.44 -15.60
C LEU A 343 20.86 27.30 -14.64
N LYS A 344 21.09 27.64 -13.36
CA LYS A 344 21.36 26.65 -12.31
C LYS A 344 20.19 25.67 -12.13
N LEU A 345 18.97 26.18 -11.99
CA LEU A 345 17.76 25.37 -11.81
C LEU A 345 17.49 24.46 -13.01
N LYS A 346 17.66 24.98 -14.23
CA LYS A 346 17.58 24.17 -15.45
C LYS A 346 18.58 23.00 -15.43
N THR A 347 19.80 23.26 -14.99
CA THR A 347 20.85 22.23 -14.88
C THR A 347 20.51 21.19 -13.81
N VAL A 348 19.92 21.60 -12.68
CA VAL A 348 19.47 20.69 -11.62
C VAL A 348 18.34 19.81 -12.13
N ALA A 349 17.30 20.38 -12.73
CA ALA A 349 16.18 19.64 -13.29
C ALA A 349 16.64 18.60 -14.32
N GLN A 350 17.60 18.95 -15.18
CA GLN A 350 18.16 18.03 -16.17
C GLN A 350 18.92 16.85 -15.58
N LYS A 351 19.54 17.00 -14.40
CA LYS A 351 20.29 15.93 -13.73
C LYS A 351 19.41 14.97 -12.95
N LEU A 352 18.24 15.44 -12.53
CA LEU A 352 17.36 14.69 -11.64
C LEU A 352 16.43 13.75 -12.43
N ILE A 353 16.14 14.08 -13.69
CA ILE A 353 15.26 13.33 -14.59
C ILE A 353 16.06 12.48 -15.61
N SER A 354 17.37 12.73 -15.77
CA SER A 354 18.26 11.90 -16.59
C SER A 354 18.59 10.57 -15.93
#